data_AF-A0A1A8SHH1-F1
#
_entry.id   AF-A0A1A8SHH1-F1
#
_cell.length_a   1.000
_cell.length_b   1.000
_cell.length_c   1.000
_cell.angle_alpha   90.00
_cell.angle_beta   90.00
_cell.angle_gamma   90.00
#
_symmetry.space_group_name_H-M   'P 1'
#
loop_
_entity.id
_entity.type
_entity.pdbx_description
1 polymer ?
#
loop_
_entity_poly.entity_id
_entity_poly.type
_entity_poly.pdbx_seq_one_letter_code
_entity_poly.pdbx_strand_id
1 'polypeptide(L)'
;MPEETSTASCSGSAEEKPCSSTAAAENSADVMEEAKKLIGTGKRHLVMGDVVSAVNVFQDACGILAAKYGDTADECGEAFFLCGKSLLELARMENCVLGNALEGVPEESEEEEQPKNPNIESADNLDDDDDDEDE
;
A
#
# COMPACT_ATOMS: atom_id res chain seq x y z
N MET A 1 -30.80 44.96 -10.77
CA MET A 1 -32.14 44.38 -11.03
C MET A 1 -32.55 44.80 -12.43
N PRO A 2 -32.75 43.82 -13.33
CA PRO A 2 -34.08 43.24 -13.60
C PRO A 2 -34.06 41.70 -13.42
N GLU A 3 -34.96 41.15 -12.61
CA GLU A 3 -36.29 40.56 -12.95
C GLU A 3 -36.21 39.19 -13.63
N GLU A 4 -36.51 38.18 -12.79
CA GLU A 4 -36.80 36.78 -13.08
C GLU A 4 -38.10 36.64 -13.90
N THR A 5 -38.13 35.73 -14.87
CA THR A 5 -39.39 35.08 -15.30
C THR A 5 -39.17 33.59 -15.54
N SER A 6 -40.10 32.81 -14.98
CA SER A 6 -40.08 31.37 -14.83
C SER A 6 -40.91 30.66 -15.90
N THR A 7 -40.61 29.36 -16.07
CA THR A 7 -41.45 28.25 -16.57
C THR A 7 -41.94 28.24 -18.03
N ALA A 8 -41.57 27.23 -18.82
CA ALA A 8 -42.33 25.96 -18.92
C ALA A 8 -41.85 25.05 -20.06
N SER A 9 -41.96 23.75 -19.78
CA SER A 9 -42.52 22.71 -20.67
C SER A 9 -41.60 21.65 -21.28
N CYS A 10 -42.20 20.45 -21.28
CA CYS A 10 -41.69 19.11 -21.47
C CYS A 10 -41.35 18.76 -22.93
N SER A 11 -40.31 17.96 -23.13
CA SER A 11 -40.37 16.85 -24.09
C SER A 11 -39.28 15.84 -23.75
N GLY A 12 -39.69 14.73 -23.14
CA GLY A 12 -38.88 13.53 -23.11
C GLY A 12 -38.75 12.98 -24.51
N SER A 13 -37.51 12.78 -24.96
CA SER A 13 -37.19 11.84 -26.02
C SER A 13 -36.25 10.81 -25.41
N ALA A 14 -36.81 9.66 -25.04
CA ALA A 14 -36.04 8.45 -24.85
C ALA A 14 -35.50 8.07 -26.22
N GLU A 15 -34.28 8.53 -26.52
CA GLU A 15 -33.50 7.99 -27.63
C GLU A 15 -32.87 6.70 -27.10
N GLU A 16 -33.53 5.57 -27.37
CA GLU A 16 -32.95 4.26 -27.16
C GLU A 16 -31.72 4.14 -28.06
N LYS A 17 -30.54 4.37 -27.47
CA LYS A 17 -29.27 3.98 -28.09
C LYS A 17 -29.30 2.47 -28.29
N PRO A 18 -28.96 1.96 -29.49
CA PRO A 18 -28.71 0.54 -29.65
C PRO A 18 -27.59 0.17 -28.69
N CYS A 19 -27.87 -0.74 -27.78
CA CYS A 19 -26.91 -1.29 -26.84
C CYS A 19 -25.84 -2.06 -27.65
N SER A 20 -24.75 -1.37 -27.99
CA SER A 20 -23.50 -1.95 -28.49
C SER A 20 -22.79 -2.67 -27.32
N SER A 21 -23.45 -3.68 -26.76
CA SER A 21 -22.95 -4.44 -25.61
C SER A 21 -21.85 -5.44 -25.97
N THR A 22 -21.65 -5.72 -27.26
CA THR A 22 -20.67 -6.70 -27.72
C THR A 22 -19.23 -6.14 -27.78
N ALA A 23 -19.03 -4.91 -28.27
CA ALA A 23 -17.67 -4.34 -28.40
C ALA A 23 -17.03 -3.94 -27.05
N ALA A 24 -17.83 -3.53 -26.07
CA ALA A 24 -17.31 -3.12 -24.75
C ALA A 24 -16.88 -4.30 -23.87
N ALA A 25 -17.55 -5.45 -24.03
CA ALA A 25 -17.25 -6.69 -23.33
C ALA A 25 -15.97 -7.36 -23.86
N GLU A 26 -15.77 -7.37 -25.19
CA GLU A 26 -14.53 -7.87 -25.81
C GLU A 26 -13.30 -7.08 -25.32
N ASN A 27 -13.38 -5.75 -25.31
CA ASN A 27 -12.30 -4.90 -24.82
C ASN A 27 -12.08 -4.95 -23.28
N SER A 28 -12.89 -5.72 -22.53
CA SER A 28 -12.72 -5.92 -21.09
C SER A 28 -11.95 -7.20 -20.79
N ALA A 29 -12.22 -8.26 -21.55
CA ALA A 29 -11.52 -9.53 -21.43
C ALA A 29 -10.04 -9.38 -21.78
N ASP A 30 -9.73 -8.63 -22.84
CA ASP A 30 -8.37 -8.39 -23.30
C ASP A 30 -7.51 -7.68 -22.23
N VAL A 31 -8.05 -6.65 -21.57
CA VAL A 31 -7.35 -5.91 -20.49
C VAL A 31 -7.05 -6.83 -19.30
N MET A 32 -7.99 -7.70 -18.93
CA MET A 32 -7.79 -8.65 -17.83
C MET A 32 -6.74 -9.70 -18.17
N GLU A 33 -6.70 -10.18 -19.41
CA GLU A 33 -5.67 -11.12 -19.87
C GLU A 33 -4.28 -10.47 -19.88
N GLU A 34 -4.19 -9.24 -20.39
CA GLU A 34 -2.94 -8.46 -20.38
C GLU A 34 -2.45 -8.21 -18.95
N ALA A 35 -3.34 -7.81 -18.04
CA ALA A 35 -3.00 -7.61 -16.63
C ALA A 35 -2.51 -8.89 -15.98
N LYS A 36 -3.15 -10.04 -16.25
CA LYS A 36 -2.69 -11.36 -15.75
C LYS A 36 -1.30 -11.72 -16.29
N LYS A 37 -1.00 -11.40 -17.55
CA LYS A 37 0.33 -11.61 -18.14
C LYS A 37 1.40 -10.75 -17.47
N LEU A 38 1.09 -9.47 -17.21
CA LEU A 38 1.98 -8.57 -16.47
C LEU A 38 2.19 -9.08 -15.04
N ILE A 39 1.11 -9.44 -14.33
CA ILE A 39 1.18 -10.04 -12.99
C ILE A 39 2.06 -11.30 -12.98
N GLY A 40 1.89 -12.21 -13.94
CA GLY A 40 2.71 -13.40 -14.06
C GLY A 40 4.20 -13.08 -14.31
N THR A 41 4.47 -12.02 -15.08
CA THR A 41 5.84 -11.54 -15.34
C THR A 41 6.46 -10.91 -14.10
N GLY A 42 5.73 -10.04 -13.39
CA GLY A 42 6.19 -9.46 -12.12
C GLY A 42 6.46 -10.53 -11.05
N LYS A 43 5.60 -11.56 -10.94
CA LYS A 43 5.84 -12.71 -10.05
C LYS A 43 7.14 -13.45 -10.40
N ARG A 44 7.46 -13.61 -11.69
CA ARG A 44 8.75 -14.19 -12.13
C ARG A 44 9.94 -13.31 -11.71
N HIS A 45 9.85 -11.99 -11.90
CA HIS A 45 10.89 -11.06 -11.45
C HIS A 45 11.15 -11.17 -9.94
N LEU A 46 10.09 -11.25 -9.12
CA LEU A 46 10.25 -11.48 -7.68
C LEU A 46 10.97 -12.79 -7.35
N VAL A 47 10.65 -13.89 -8.04
CA VAL A 47 11.33 -15.19 -7.86
C VAL A 47 12.81 -15.11 -8.24
N MET A 48 13.16 -14.29 -9.23
CA MET A 48 14.53 -14.08 -9.68
C MET A 48 15.30 -13.05 -8.83
N GLY A 49 14.67 -12.43 -7.83
CA GLY A 49 15.26 -11.36 -7.02
C GLY A 49 15.40 -10.03 -7.76
N ASP A 50 14.80 -9.89 -8.93
CA ASP A 50 14.80 -8.66 -9.73
C ASP A 50 13.64 -7.74 -9.31
N VAL A 51 13.76 -7.19 -8.10
CA VAL A 51 12.66 -6.50 -7.43
C VAL A 51 12.27 -5.20 -8.16
N VAL A 52 13.23 -4.47 -8.72
CA VAL A 52 12.99 -3.22 -9.45
C VAL A 52 12.10 -3.46 -10.68
N SER A 53 12.41 -4.48 -11.48
CA SER A 53 11.58 -4.83 -12.63
C SER A 53 10.21 -5.38 -12.21
N ALA A 54 10.13 -6.09 -11.08
CA ALA A 54 8.84 -6.52 -10.54
C ALA A 54 7.92 -5.33 -10.22
N VAL A 55 8.44 -4.30 -9.53
CA VAL A 55 7.69 -3.08 -9.20
C VAL A 55 7.14 -2.43 -10.46
N ASN A 56 7.99 -2.21 -11.47
CA ASN A 56 7.58 -1.56 -12.72
C ASN A 56 6.46 -2.32 -13.43
N VAL A 57 6.60 -3.64 -13.58
CA VAL A 57 5.60 -4.47 -14.27
C VAL A 57 4.27 -4.54 -13.49
N PHE A 58 4.32 -4.55 -12.15
CA PHE A 58 3.10 -4.49 -11.35
C PHE A 58 2.43 -3.11 -11.41
N GLN A 59 3.18 -2.02 -11.49
CA GLN A 59 2.64 -0.68 -11.71
C GLN A 59 1.93 -0.58 -13.07
N ASP A 60 2.51 -1.16 -14.13
CA ASP A 60 1.86 -1.24 -15.44
C ASP A 60 0.53 -2.02 -15.36
N ALA A 61 0.52 -3.15 -14.64
CA ALA A 61 -0.69 -3.93 -14.41
C ALA A 61 -1.77 -3.13 -13.64
N CYS A 62 -1.37 -2.38 -12.61
CA CYS A 62 -2.27 -1.48 -11.90
C CYS A 62 -2.84 -0.41 -12.83
N GLY A 63 -1.99 0.21 -13.66
CA GLY A 63 -2.37 1.28 -14.58
C GLY A 63 -3.42 0.84 -15.60
N ILE A 64 -3.25 -0.32 -16.23
CA ILE A 64 -4.23 -0.80 -17.22
C ILE A 64 -5.56 -1.24 -16.59
N LEU A 65 -5.52 -1.81 -15.38
CA LEU A 65 -6.74 -2.21 -14.66
C LEU A 65 -7.49 -0.96 -14.16
N ALA A 66 -6.79 -0.01 -13.56
CA ALA A 66 -7.34 1.26 -13.11
C ALA A 66 -7.95 2.07 -14.27
N ALA A 67 -7.28 2.12 -15.42
CA ALA A 67 -7.79 2.80 -16.61
C ALA A 67 -9.11 2.20 -17.12
N LYS A 68 -9.32 0.88 -16.91
CA LYS A 68 -10.52 0.16 -17.37
C LYS A 68 -11.66 0.14 -16.34
N TYR A 69 -11.34 -0.13 -15.08
CA TYR A 69 -12.31 -0.41 -14.01
C TYR A 69 -12.38 0.69 -12.95
N GLY A 70 -11.33 1.50 -12.82
CA GLY A 70 -11.14 2.50 -11.77
C GLY A 70 -10.20 2.03 -10.65
N ASP A 71 -9.50 2.96 -10.01
CA ASP A 71 -8.48 2.66 -8.98
C ASP A 71 -9.02 1.92 -7.74
N THR A 72 -10.33 2.02 -7.48
CA THR A 72 -10.99 1.40 -6.32
C THR A 72 -11.82 0.17 -6.70
N ALA A 73 -11.71 -0.32 -7.93
CA ALA A 73 -12.43 -1.51 -8.38
C ALA A 73 -11.80 -2.80 -7.83
N ASP A 74 -12.63 -3.82 -7.59
CA ASP A 74 -12.19 -5.10 -7.04
C ASP A 74 -11.17 -5.80 -7.95
N GLU A 75 -11.31 -5.62 -9.26
CA GLU A 75 -10.42 -6.16 -10.28
C GLU A 75 -8.97 -5.69 -10.13
N CYS A 76 -8.76 -4.49 -9.55
CA CYS A 76 -7.44 -3.91 -9.34
C CYS A 76 -6.72 -4.48 -8.10
N GLY A 77 -7.46 -5.17 -7.21
CA GLY A 77 -6.96 -5.57 -5.90
C GLY A 77 -5.71 -6.46 -5.94
N GLU A 78 -5.66 -7.45 -6.84
CA GLU A 78 -4.47 -8.33 -6.96
C GLU A 78 -3.24 -7.53 -7.42
N ALA A 79 -3.38 -6.66 -8.41
CA ALA A 79 -2.28 -5.88 -8.95
C ALA A 79 -1.71 -4.91 -7.91
N PHE A 80 -2.58 -4.18 -7.20
CA PHE A 80 -2.15 -3.26 -6.14
C PHE A 80 -1.50 -3.99 -4.96
N PHE A 81 -2.06 -5.13 -4.54
CA PHE A 81 -1.45 -5.94 -3.49
C PHE A 81 -0.03 -6.39 -3.86
N LEU A 82 0.17 -6.87 -5.10
CA LEU A 82 1.48 -7.31 -5.57
C LEU A 82 2.46 -6.14 -5.76
N CYS A 83 1.99 -5.00 -6.25
CA CYS A 83 2.78 -3.78 -6.33
C CYS A 83 3.28 -3.37 -4.93
N GLY A 84 2.37 -3.28 -3.95
CA GLY A 84 2.73 -2.98 -2.56
C GLY A 84 3.71 -3.99 -1.96
N LYS A 85 3.50 -5.29 -2.20
CA LYS A 85 4.43 -6.35 -1.77
C LYS A 85 5.81 -6.18 -2.39
N SER A 86 5.89 -5.85 -3.68
CA SER A 86 7.18 -5.65 -4.36
C SER A 86 7.92 -4.41 -3.87
N LEU A 87 7.20 -3.33 -3.55
CA LEU A 87 7.78 -2.13 -2.92
C LEU A 87 8.30 -2.42 -1.52
N LEU A 88 7.60 -3.24 -0.73
CA LEU A 88 8.09 -3.68 0.58
C LEU A 88 9.39 -4.50 0.45
N GLU A 89 9.47 -5.40 -0.53
CA GLU A 89 10.69 -6.16 -0.77
C GLU A 89 11.84 -5.27 -1.26
N LEU A 90 11.53 -4.24 -2.06
CA LEU A 90 12.53 -3.26 -2.50
C LEU A 90 13.10 -2.49 -1.29
N ALA A 91 12.22 -2.00 -0.41
CA ALA A 91 12.64 -1.34 0.83
C ALA A 91 13.46 -2.26 1.75
N ARG A 92 13.11 -3.56 1.82
CA ARG A 92 13.88 -4.55 2.57
C ARG A 92 15.28 -4.73 1.98
N MET A 93 15.38 -4.84 0.65
CA MET A 93 16.65 -4.96 -0.05
C MET A 93 17.54 -3.73 0.20
N GLU A 94 16.97 -2.52 0.21
CA GLU A 94 17.68 -1.27 0.50
C GLU A 94 18.14 -1.18 1.96
N ASN A 95 17.33 -1.65 2.91
CA ASN A 95 17.64 -1.61 4.34
C ASN A 95 18.59 -2.74 4.81
N CYS A 96 18.66 -3.88 4.11
CA CYS A 96 19.53 -5.00 4.48
C CYS A 96 21.04 -4.68 4.40
N VAL A 97 21.44 -3.57 3.76
CA VAL A 97 22.85 -3.14 3.68
C VAL A 97 23.43 -2.83 5.07
N LEU A 98 22.64 -2.34 6.03
CA LEU A 98 23.12 -1.98 7.36
C LEU A 98 23.41 -3.21 8.24
N GLY A 99 22.62 -4.28 8.12
CA GLY A 99 22.84 -5.52 8.87
C GLY A 99 24.12 -6.23 8.44
N ASN A 100 24.39 -6.28 7.13
CA ASN A 100 25.60 -6.90 6.58
C ASN A 100 26.88 -6.11 6.91
N ALA A 101 26.77 -4.83 7.25
CA ALA A 101 27.93 -4.00 7.64
C ALA A 101 28.43 -4.29 9.08
N LEU A 102 27.64 -5.00 9.90
CA LEU A 102 28.00 -5.38 11.26
C LEU A 102 28.46 -6.85 11.37
N GLU A 103 28.38 -7.62 10.28
CA GLU A 103 28.81 -9.03 10.24
C GLU A 103 30.34 -9.11 10.25
N GLY A 104 30.91 -9.19 11.45
CA GLY A 104 32.37 -9.25 11.67
C GLY A 104 32.91 -8.33 12.75
N VAL A 105 32.07 -7.47 13.36
CA VAL A 105 32.45 -6.76 14.60
C VAL A 105 32.31 -7.76 15.75
N PRO A 106 33.40 -8.09 16.48
CA PRO A 106 33.28 -8.88 17.71
C PRO A 106 32.32 -8.16 18.65
N GLU A 107 31.33 -8.88 19.16
CA GLU A 107 30.47 -8.39 20.24
C GLU A 107 31.39 -8.15 21.45
N GLU A 108 31.82 -6.90 21.66
CA GLU A 108 32.49 -6.54 22.90
C GLU A 108 31.45 -6.75 24.00
N SER A 109 31.65 -7.82 24.78
CA SER A 109 30.88 -8.05 25.99
C SER A 109 31.01 -6.82 26.88
N GLU A 110 29.91 -6.11 27.08
CA GLU A 110 29.77 -5.06 28.08
C GLU A 110 29.91 -5.69 29.49
N GLU A 111 31.13 -6.02 29.89
CA GLU A 111 31.50 -5.99 31.31
C GLU A 111 31.69 -4.52 31.69
N GLU A 112 30.59 -3.78 31.76
CA GLU A 112 30.56 -2.51 32.48
C GLU A 112 30.76 -2.79 33.97
N GLU A 113 32.01 -2.76 34.43
CA GLU A 113 32.29 -2.46 35.84
C GLU A 113 31.75 -1.06 36.13
N GLN A 114 30.50 -0.99 36.62
CA GLN A 114 29.94 0.24 37.16
C GLN A 114 30.87 0.79 38.26
N PRO A 115 31.43 2.01 38.13
CA PRO A 115 31.96 2.70 39.29
C PRO A 115 30.75 3.02 40.19
N LYS A 116 30.74 2.42 41.38
CA LYS A 116 29.78 2.75 42.44
C LYS A 116 29.95 4.21 42.83
N ASN A 117 29.15 5.09 42.25
CA ASN A 117 29.03 6.48 42.65
C ASN A 117 28.06 6.53 43.84
N PRO A 118 28.49 6.85 45.07
CA PRO A 118 27.64 6.77 46.27
C PRO A 118 26.67 7.96 46.42
N ASN A 119 26.34 8.69 45.35
CA ASN A 119 25.58 9.96 45.44
C ASN A 119 24.40 10.05 44.45
N ILE A 120 23.58 9.00 44.39
CA ILE A 120 22.21 9.08 43.86
C ILE A 120 21.28 8.75 45.04
N GLU A 121 20.53 9.75 45.49
CA GLU A 121 19.45 9.57 46.46
C GLU A 121 18.39 8.65 45.83
N SER A 122 18.13 7.52 46.51
CA SER A 122 17.13 6.53 46.10
C SER A 122 15.74 7.17 46.10
N ALA A 123 15.00 7.04 45.01
CA ALA A 123 13.59 7.42 44.91
C ALA A 123 12.66 6.37 45.57
N ASP A 124 13.09 5.82 46.72
CA ASP A 124 12.43 4.75 47.47
C ASP A 124 11.25 5.24 48.35
N ASN A 125 10.65 6.37 48.02
CA ASN A 125 9.48 6.89 48.76
C ASN A 125 8.42 7.43 47.79
N LEU A 126 7.94 6.56 46.89
CA LEU A 126 6.58 6.69 46.37
C LEU A 126 5.74 5.71 47.17
N ASP A 127 5.20 6.23 48.26
CA ASP A 127 4.17 5.59 49.08
C ASP A 127 2.94 5.37 48.17
N ASP A 128 2.61 4.10 47.91
CA ASP A 128 1.34 3.69 47.30
C ASP A 128 0.24 3.90 48.35
N ASP A 129 -0.23 5.14 48.49
CA ASP A 129 -1.41 5.50 49.27
C ASP A 129 -2.36 6.28 48.35
N ASP A 130 -3.28 5.55 47.70
CA ASP A 130 -4.59 6.02 47.23
C ASP A 130 -5.45 4.77 46.89
N ASP A 131 -5.64 3.91 47.89
CA ASP A 131 -6.82 3.06 48.01
C ASP A 131 -7.89 3.89 48.77
N ASP A 132 -9.17 3.72 48.41
CA ASP A 132 -10.37 4.39 48.94
C ASP A 132 -10.72 5.74 48.22
N GLU A 133 -11.90 6.03 47.67
CA GLU A 133 -13.27 5.68 48.05
C GLU A 133 -14.26 5.75 46.85
N ASP A 134 -15.35 5.02 47.02
CA ASP A 134 -16.57 4.94 46.21
C ASP A 134 -17.28 6.28 45.88
N GLU A 135 -17.74 6.45 44.62
CA GLU A 135 -19.11 6.89 44.24
C GLU A 135 -19.39 6.73 42.73
#